data_AF-A0A524AVG6-F1
#
_entry.id   AF-A0A524AVG6-F1
#
_cell.length_a   1.000
_cell.length_b   1.000
_cell.length_c   1.000
_cell.angle_alpha   90.00
_cell.angle_beta   90.00
_cell.angle_gamma   90.00
#
_symmetry.space_group_name_H-M   'P 1'
#
loop_
_entity.id
_entity.type
_entity.pdbx_description
1 polymer ?
#
loop_
_entity_poly.entity_id
_entity_poly.type
_entity_poly.pdbx_seq_one_letter_code
_entity_poly.pdbx_strand_id
1 'polypeptide(L)'
;DGSSAPFIFLVQSAGIQEQDAHKRFFVIKETIKIENGDSWAQVSPYEGFKVTLEIDFDHKKVKESGQKLSIDFAQQSYLKEISRARTFGYMKDVEMMQRQNLALGASMDNAIALSDDDVLNEDGMRYQNEFVKHKILDIVGDLYLLGSNLIGHYEGYKTGHLLNDQLLSAILERPDTWSIETFKSKDSPIQFYSEDWQNSL
;
A
#
# COMPACT_ATOMS: atom_id res chain seq x y z
N ASP A 1 -1.84 -14.66 -5.59
CA ASP A 1 -0.42 -14.76 -6.00
C ASP A 1 0.51 -13.92 -5.11
N GLY A 2 0.05 -13.48 -3.92
CA GLY A 2 0.84 -12.59 -3.04
C GLY A 2 0.69 -11.10 -3.31
N SER A 3 -0.03 -10.70 -4.37
CA SER A 3 -0.27 -9.29 -4.73
C SER A 3 -1.77 -8.96 -4.74
N SER A 4 -2.14 -7.71 -5.05
CA SER A 4 -3.55 -7.30 -5.18
C SER A 4 -4.12 -7.47 -6.59
N ALA A 5 -3.27 -7.71 -7.59
CA ALA A 5 -3.68 -7.79 -9.00
C ALA A 5 -4.79 -8.82 -9.29
N PRO A 6 -4.79 -10.06 -8.73
CA PRO A 6 -5.89 -10.99 -8.95
C PRO A 6 -7.24 -10.48 -8.42
N PHE A 7 -7.24 -9.74 -7.31
CA PHE A 7 -8.47 -9.15 -6.77
C PHE A 7 -8.99 -8.03 -7.68
N ILE A 8 -8.09 -7.18 -8.19
CA ILE A 8 -8.47 -6.13 -9.14
C ILE A 8 -9.06 -6.73 -10.40
N PHE A 9 -8.45 -7.80 -10.94
CA PHE A 9 -8.99 -8.53 -12.09
C PHE A 9 -10.41 -9.03 -11.85
N LEU A 10 -10.67 -9.64 -10.67
CA LEU A 10 -11.99 -10.14 -10.33
C LEU A 10 -13.02 -9.01 -10.20
N VAL A 11 -12.65 -7.88 -9.58
CA VAL A 11 -13.54 -6.71 -9.44
C VAL A 11 -13.80 -6.07 -10.80
N GLN A 12 -12.78 -5.92 -11.65
CA GLN A 12 -12.93 -5.41 -13.02
C GLN A 12 -13.82 -6.31 -13.87
N SER A 13 -13.65 -7.62 -13.75
CA SER A 13 -14.46 -8.61 -14.46
C SER A 13 -15.94 -8.57 -14.04
N ALA A 14 -16.21 -8.28 -12.77
CA ALA A 14 -17.57 -8.08 -12.27
C ALA A 14 -18.18 -6.74 -12.70
N GLY A 15 -17.34 -5.73 -12.93
CA GLY A 15 -17.73 -4.37 -13.25
C GLY A 15 -18.05 -3.53 -12.00
N ILE A 16 -17.97 -2.20 -12.15
CA ILE A 16 -18.35 -1.23 -11.11
C ILE A 16 -19.68 -0.59 -11.48
N GLN A 17 -20.60 -0.57 -10.53
CA GLN A 17 -21.87 0.15 -10.63
C GLN A 17 -21.82 1.41 -9.76
N GLU A 18 -21.97 2.57 -10.38
CA GLU A 18 -22.15 3.82 -9.64
C GLU A 18 -23.50 3.84 -8.92
N GLN A 19 -23.50 4.38 -7.70
CA GLN A 19 -24.68 4.54 -6.86
C GLN A 19 -25.12 6.01 -6.85
N ASP A 20 -26.41 6.25 -6.61
CA ASP A 20 -26.97 7.61 -6.44
C ASP A 20 -26.66 8.16 -5.03
N ALA A 21 -25.37 8.28 -4.74
CA ALA A 21 -24.85 8.83 -3.49
C ALA A 21 -23.47 9.46 -3.71
N HIS A 22 -23.19 10.56 -3.03
CA HIS A 22 -21.89 11.21 -3.12
C HIS A 22 -20.81 10.35 -2.45
N LYS A 23 -19.71 10.12 -3.19
CA LYS A 23 -18.51 9.50 -2.64
C LYS A 23 -17.90 10.42 -1.57
N ARG A 24 -17.65 9.83 -0.41
CA ARG A 24 -17.02 10.48 0.75
C ARG A 24 -15.51 10.24 0.72
N PHE A 25 -14.76 11.27 1.07
CA PHE A 25 -13.30 11.25 1.17
C PHE A 25 -12.89 11.67 2.57
N PHE A 26 -11.81 11.07 3.06
CA PHE A 26 -11.20 11.41 4.35
C PHE A 26 -10.06 12.40 4.09
N VAL A 27 -10.25 13.67 4.44
CA VAL A 27 -9.33 14.76 4.11
C VAL A 27 -8.48 15.12 5.32
N ILE A 28 -7.15 15.08 5.17
CA ILE A 28 -6.19 15.50 6.20
C ILE A 28 -6.01 17.01 6.16
N LYS A 29 -6.19 17.68 7.32
CA LYS A 29 -6.07 19.14 7.48
C LYS A 29 -4.82 19.56 8.22
N GLU A 30 -4.27 18.69 9.06
CA GLU A 30 -3.07 18.96 9.84
C GLU A 30 -2.13 17.75 9.81
N THR A 31 -0.84 18.02 9.99
CA THR A 31 0.17 16.97 10.05
C THR A 31 0.07 16.20 11.36
N ILE A 32 -0.03 14.87 11.27
CA ILE A 32 0.00 13.97 12.42
C ILE A 32 1.11 12.97 12.20
N LYS A 33 2.01 12.86 13.19
CA LYS A 33 3.15 11.95 13.18
C LYS A 33 3.15 11.09 14.43
N ILE A 34 3.51 9.83 14.26
CA ILE A 34 3.76 8.87 15.34
C ILE A 34 5.11 8.21 15.11
N GLU A 35 5.78 7.84 16.21
CA GLU A 35 7.13 7.29 16.22
C GLU A 35 7.16 6.07 17.15
N ASN A 36 7.92 5.04 16.77
CA ASN A 36 8.17 3.86 17.58
C ASN A 36 9.62 3.43 17.39
N GLY A 37 10.47 3.80 18.35
CA GLY A 37 11.91 3.58 18.26
C GLY A 37 12.52 4.34 17.08
N ASP A 38 13.07 3.61 16.12
CA ASP A 38 13.65 4.15 14.89
C ASP A 38 12.66 4.24 13.72
N SER A 39 11.44 3.72 13.88
CA SER A 39 10.39 3.76 12.86
C SER A 39 9.42 4.94 13.09
N TRP A 40 8.85 5.48 12.02
CA TRP A 40 7.85 6.54 12.12
C TRP A 40 6.89 6.53 10.93
N ALA A 41 5.67 7.02 11.17
CA ALA A 41 4.67 7.24 10.13
C ALA A 41 4.01 8.61 10.34
N GLN A 42 3.66 9.28 9.25
CA GLN A 42 2.94 10.55 9.30
C GLN A 42 1.94 10.68 8.15
N VAL A 43 0.91 11.48 8.40
CA VAL A 43 0.07 12.05 7.34
C VAL A 43 0.18 13.57 7.36
N SER A 44 0.09 14.19 6.20
CA SER A 44 0.05 15.65 6.06
C SER A 44 -0.95 16.09 4.97
N PRO A 45 -1.41 17.35 5.00
CA PRO A 45 -2.32 17.87 3.98
C PRO A 45 -1.69 17.83 2.58
N TYR A 46 -2.45 17.37 1.60
CA TYR A 46 -2.02 17.29 0.20
C TYR A 46 -3.22 17.27 -0.74
N GLU A 47 -3.14 17.99 -1.86
CA GLU A 47 -4.19 18.02 -2.89
C GLU A 47 -4.12 16.77 -3.79
N GLY A 48 -4.47 15.62 -3.23
CA GLY A 48 -4.44 14.34 -3.92
C GLY A 48 -4.22 13.19 -2.92
N PHE A 49 -3.75 12.05 -3.41
CA PHE A 49 -3.33 10.95 -2.55
C PHE A 49 -1.92 10.51 -2.91
N LYS A 50 -0.98 10.74 -1.99
CA LYS A 50 0.43 10.45 -2.18
C LYS A 50 0.96 9.57 -1.06
N VAL A 51 1.88 8.67 -1.39
CA VAL A 51 2.57 7.80 -0.44
C VAL A 51 4.08 7.89 -0.70
N THR A 52 4.84 8.30 0.30
CA THR A 52 6.30 8.14 0.35
C THR A 52 6.66 7.11 1.39
N LEU A 53 7.42 6.10 1.02
CA LEU A 53 7.88 5.09 1.94
C LEU A 53 9.38 4.88 1.78
N GLU A 54 10.05 4.71 2.92
CA GLU A 54 11.41 4.23 3.01
C GLU A 54 11.47 2.99 3.91
N ILE A 55 11.94 1.88 3.36
CA ILE A 55 12.19 0.63 4.10
C ILE A 55 13.66 0.54 4.48
N ASP A 56 14.01 -0.20 5.53
CA ASP A 56 15.41 -0.41 5.92
C ASP A 56 15.67 -1.88 6.27
N PHE A 57 15.82 -2.71 5.23
CA PHE A 57 16.16 -4.11 5.36
C PHE A 57 17.65 -4.32 5.14
N ASP A 58 18.30 -5.01 6.08
CA ASP A 58 19.67 -5.47 5.92
C ASP A 58 19.73 -6.75 5.07
N HIS A 59 19.31 -6.65 3.80
CA HIS A 59 19.35 -7.73 2.83
C HIS A 59 19.89 -7.23 1.50
N LYS A 60 20.88 -7.94 0.93
CA LYS A 60 21.60 -7.52 -0.28
C LYS A 60 20.65 -7.16 -1.43
N LYS A 61 19.73 -8.08 -1.80
CA LYS A 61 18.78 -7.82 -2.89
C LYS A 61 17.78 -6.72 -2.61
N VAL A 62 17.39 -6.52 -1.35
CA VAL A 62 16.46 -5.43 -0.99
C VAL A 62 17.18 -4.08 -1.11
N LYS A 63 18.45 -4.00 -0.68
CA LYS A 63 19.29 -2.81 -0.86
C LYS A 63 19.51 -2.49 -2.33
N GLU A 64 19.89 -3.48 -3.14
CA GLU A 64 20.09 -3.33 -4.61
C GLU A 64 18.81 -2.89 -5.35
N SER A 65 17.64 -3.25 -4.83
CA SER A 65 16.33 -2.92 -5.43
C SER A 65 15.92 -1.44 -5.30
N GLY A 66 16.53 -0.71 -4.36
CA GLY A 66 16.10 0.62 -3.95
C GLY A 66 15.03 0.56 -2.86
N GLN A 67 15.25 1.32 -1.78
CA GLN A 67 14.45 1.21 -0.56
C GLN A 67 13.55 2.41 -0.28
N LYS A 68 13.62 3.45 -1.11
CA LYS A 68 12.78 4.64 -0.99
C LYS A 68 11.97 4.84 -2.25
N LEU A 69 10.67 5.06 -2.10
CA LEU A 69 9.77 5.29 -3.22
C LEU A 69 8.70 6.31 -2.83
N SER A 70 8.39 7.23 -3.74
CA SER A 70 7.27 8.16 -3.65
C SER A 70 6.36 7.93 -4.84
N ILE A 71 5.08 7.73 -4.59
CA ILE A 71 4.04 7.58 -5.62
C ILE A 71 2.92 8.56 -5.34
N ASP A 72 2.55 9.33 -6.36
CA ASP A 72 1.37 10.20 -6.35
C ASP A 72 0.26 9.56 -7.20
N PHE A 73 -0.78 9.06 -6.54
CA PHE A 73 -1.89 8.38 -7.19
C PHE A 73 -2.86 9.34 -7.90
N ALA A 74 -2.69 10.66 -7.76
CA ALA A 74 -3.37 11.61 -8.64
C ALA A 74 -2.79 11.58 -10.07
N GLN A 75 -1.52 11.21 -10.21
CA GLN A 75 -0.78 11.24 -11.47
C GLN A 75 -0.38 9.85 -11.99
N GLN A 76 -0.26 8.87 -11.09
CA GLN A 76 0.26 7.54 -11.38
C GLN A 76 -0.79 6.47 -11.13
N SER A 77 -0.88 5.49 -12.04
CA SER A 77 -1.86 4.41 -11.96
C SER A 77 -1.48 3.38 -10.88
N TYR A 78 -2.36 3.17 -9.90
CA TYR A 78 -2.21 2.09 -8.91
C TYR A 78 -2.11 0.72 -9.58
N LEU A 79 -2.89 0.50 -10.64
CA LEU A 79 -2.91 -0.77 -11.38
C LEU A 79 -1.53 -1.07 -11.99
N LYS A 80 -0.93 -0.09 -12.67
CA LYS A 80 0.38 -0.27 -13.33
C LYS A 80 1.52 -0.30 -12.32
N GLU A 81 1.49 0.59 -11.35
CA GLU A 81 2.63 0.83 -10.46
C GLU A 81 2.69 -0.12 -9.27
N ILE A 82 1.56 -0.49 -8.66
CA ILE A 82 1.55 -1.14 -7.33
C ILE A 82 0.91 -2.52 -7.35
N SER A 83 -0.17 -2.70 -8.11
CA SER A 83 -1.07 -3.86 -7.92
C SER A 83 -0.40 -5.24 -7.97
N ARG A 84 0.65 -5.40 -8.78
CA ARG A 84 1.31 -6.70 -9.00
C ARG A 84 2.43 -6.97 -8.01
N ALA A 85 2.75 -6.04 -7.09
CA ALA A 85 3.85 -6.20 -6.15
C ALA A 85 3.51 -7.26 -5.10
N ARG A 86 4.29 -8.34 -5.07
CA ARG A 86 4.04 -9.49 -4.19
C ARG A 86 4.61 -9.31 -2.80
N THR A 87 3.98 -9.97 -1.83
CA THR A 87 4.52 -10.12 -0.48
C THR A 87 5.84 -10.88 -0.50
N PHE A 88 6.63 -10.74 0.54
CA PHE A 88 7.97 -11.29 0.61
C PHE A 88 8.35 -11.70 2.04
N GLY A 89 9.24 -12.67 2.16
CA GLY A 89 9.74 -13.13 3.45
C GLY A 89 10.93 -14.08 3.30
N TYR A 90 11.65 -14.29 4.40
CA TYR A 90 12.76 -15.24 4.42
C TYR A 90 12.24 -16.67 4.47
N MET A 91 12.82 -17.56 3.66
CA MET A 91 12.43 -18.97 3.62
C MET A 91 12.58 -19.64 5.00
N LYS A 92 13.67 -19.34 5.72
CA LYS A 92 13.91 -19.86 7.08
C LYS A 92 12.82 -19.45 8.08
N ASP A 93 12.28 -18.24 7.94
CA ASP A 93 11.22 -17.74 8.81
C ASP A 93 9.89 -18.42 8.47
N VAL A 94 9.61 -18.64 7.19
CA VAL A 94 8.42 -19.37 6.73
C VAL A 94 8.42 -20.80 7.26
N GLU A 95 9.54 -21.52 7.16
CA GLU A 95 9.66 -22.88 7.70
C GLU A 95 9.44 -22.91 9.22
N MET A 96 9.97 -21.92 9.95
CA MET A 96 9.76 -21.79 11.39
C MET A 96 8.28 -21.50 11.72
N MET A 97 7.65 -20.57 11.00
CA MET A 97 6.24 -20.21 11.16
C MET A 97 5.32 -21.41 10.92
N GLN A 98 5.61 -22.21 9.88
CA GLN A 98 4.82 -23.40 9.56
C GLN A 98 4.84 -24.44 10.68
N ARG A 99 5.98 -24.62 11.36
CA ARG A 99 6.07 -25.49 12.56
C ARG A 99 5.21 -24.98 13.73
N GLN A 100 4.85 -23.70 13.72
CA GLN A 100 3.97 -23.06 14.69
C GLN A 100 2.52 -22.91 14.19
N ASN A 101 2.15 -23.58 13.10
CA ASN A 101 0.84 -23.48 12.44
C ASN A 101 0.53 -22.08 11.87
N LEU A 102 1.56 -21.29 11.55
CA LEU A 102 1.46 -20.00 10.85
C LEU A 102 1.98 -20.15 9.42
N ALA A 103 1.53 -19.29 8.50
CA ALA A 103 2.00 -19.27 7.10
C ALA A 103 1.91 -20.64 6.38
N LEU A 104 0.94 -21.49 6.73
CA LEU A 104 0.80 -22.86 6.20
C LEU A 104 0.63 -22.93 4.68
N GLY A 105 0.06 -21.88 4.08
CA GLY A 105 -0.10 -21.78 2.61
C GLY A 105 1.00 -21.00 1.91
N ALA A 106 2.03 -20.52 2.62
CA ALA A 106 3.10 -19.73 2.01
C ALA A 106 3.96 -20.60 1.11
N SER A 107 4.19 -20.12 -0.12
CA SER A 107 4.99 -20.78 -1.15
C SER A 107 5.56 -19.75 -2.12
N MET A 108 6.48 -20.14 -3.00
CA MET A 108 7.02 -19.26 -4.04
C MET A 108 5.97 -18.84 -5.08
N ASP A 109 4.83 -19.53 -5.16
CA ASP A 109 3.70 -19.16 -6.02
C ASP A 109 2.93 -17.94 -5.50
N ASN A 110 3.08 -17.61 -4.21
CA ASN A 110 2.34 -16.54 -3.55
C ASN A 110 3.19 -15.61 -2.69
N ALA A 111 4.51 -15.72 -2.73
CA ALA A 111 5.45 -14.82 -2.08
C ALA A 111 6.79 -14.80 -2.80
N ILE A 112 7.51 -13.69 -2.68
CA ILE A 112 8.93 -13.61 -3.00
C ILE A 112 9.69 -14.26 -1.83
N ALA A 113 10.39 -15.36 -2.11
CA ALA A 113 11.16 -16.06 -1.10
C ALA A 113 12.61 -15.54 -1.09
N LEU A 114 13.04 -15.04 0.06
CA LEU A 114 14.41 -14.58 0.29
C LEU A 114 15.25 -15.68 0.93
N SER A 115 16.47 -15.88 0.41
CA SER A 115 17.55 -16.53 1.15
C SER A 115 18.24 -15.49 2.06
N ASP A 116 19.46 -15.76 2.50
CA ASP A 116 20.24 -14.75 3.24
C ASP A 116 20.78 -13.64 2.33
N ASP A 117 20.93 -13.88 1.03
CA ASP A 117 21.57 -12.95 0.09
C ASP A 117 20.93 -12.85 -1.31
N ASP A 118 19.92 -13.65 -1.64
CA ASP A 118 19.29 -13.70 -2.96
C ASP A 118 17.76 -13.89 -2.92
N VAL A 119 17.13 -13.71 -4.08
CA VAL A 119 15.73 -14.05 -4.35
C VAL A 119 15.69 -15.46 -4.95
N LEU A 120 14.86 -16.34 -4.38
CA LEU A 120 14.79 -17.75 -4.78
C LEU A 120 13.79 -18.05 -5.90
N ASN A 121 12.87 -17.13 -6.20
CA ASN A 121 11.88 -17.32 -7.27
C ASN A 121 12.58 -17.37 -8.64
N GLU A 122 12.35 -18.44 -9.43
CA GLU A 122 12.99 -18.64 -10.75
C GLU A 122 12.68 -17.50 -11.74
N ASP A 123 11.45 -17.00 -11.75
CA ASP A 123 11.03 -15.86 -12.57
C ASP A 123 11.49 -14.50 -12.03
N GLY A 124 12.17 -14.48 -10.88
CA GLY A 124 12.65 -13.27 -10.23
C GLY A 124 11.56 -12.32 -9.74
N MET A 125 11.87 -11.02 -9.75
CA MET A 125 10.98 -9.93 -9.34
C MET A 125 10.19 -9.36 -10.53
N ARG A 126 8.94 -8.96 -10.30
CA ARG A 126 8.07 -8.28 -11.27
C ARG A 126 8.44 -6.82 -11.48
N TYR A 127 9.02 -6.19 -10.45
CA TYR A 127 9.52 -4.82 -10.47
C TYR A 127 10.93 -4.79 -9.90
N GLN A 128 11.76 -3.85 -10.36
CA GLN A 128 13.09 -3.67 -9.77
C GLN A 128 13.00 -3.37 -8.27
N ASN A 129 12.01 -2.60 -7.83
CA ASN A 129 11.77 -2.16 -6.46
C ASN A 129 10.51 -2.80 -5.85
N GLU A 130 10.26 -4.09 -6.14
CA GLU A 130 9.03 -4.79 -5.76
C GLU A 130 8.77 -4.79 -4.24
N PHE A 131 9.82 -4.86 -3.41
CA PHE A 131 9.69 -4.89 -1.94
C PHE A 131 9.05 -3.62 -1.37
N VAL A 132 9.56 -2.44 -1.75
CA VAL A 132 9.00 -1.16 -1.28
C VAL A 132 7.62 -0.91 -1.91
N LYS A 133 7.40 -1.32 -3.17
CA LYS A 133 6.08 -1.26 -3.81
C LYS A 133 5.05 -2.11 -3.06
N HIS A 134 5.40 -3.29 -2.58
CA HIS A 134 4.50 -4.11 -1.78
C HIS A 134 4.20 -3.47 -0.42
N LYS A 135 5.19 -2.84 0.23
CA LYS A 135 4.90 -2.11 1.47
C LYS A 135 4.02 -0.87 1.26
N ILE A 136 4.10 -0.23 0.09
CA ILE A 136 3.11 0.79 -0.31
C ILE A 136 1.73 0.15 -0.54
N LEU A 137 1.65 -1.04 -1.15
CA LEU A 137 0.39 -1.79 -1.29
C LEU A 137 -0.25 -2.04 0.10
N ASP A 138 0.53 -2.52 1.07
CA ASP A 138 0.09 -2.73 2.46
C ASP A 138 -0.47 -1.44 3.06
N ILE A 139 0.26 -0.32 2.95
CA ILE A 139 -0.16 0.98 3.48
C ILE A 139 -1.47 1.45 2.85
N VAL A 140 -1.65 1.30 1.53
CA VAL A 140 -2.91 1.68 0.86
C VAL A 140 -4.08 0.87 1.40
N GLY A 141 -3.86 -0.43 1.68
CA GLY A 141 -4.85 -1.29 2.33
C GLY A 141 -5.16 -0.86 3.76
N ASP A 142 -4.14 -0.65 4.58
CA ASP A 142 -4.28 -0.24 5.98
C ASP A 142 -5.00 1.11 6.10
N LEU A 143 -4.61 2.11 5.31
CA LEU A 143 -5.26 3.43 5.29
C LEU A 143 -6.75 3.37 4.93
N TYR A 144 -7.16 2.36 4.15
CA TYR A 144 -8.56 2.17 3.77
C TYR A 144 -9.44 1.75 4.98
N LEU A 145 -8.85 1.34 6.11
CA LEU A 145 -9.56 1.07 7.35
C LEU A 145 -10.20 2.33 7.97
N LEU A 146 -9.82 3.53 7.53
CA LEU A 146 -10.56 4.78 7.82
C LEU A 146 -11.97 4.80 7.19
N GLY A 147 -12.28 3.86 6.29
CA GLY A 147 -13.61 3.66 5.70
C GLY A 147 -13.93 4.58 4.52
N SER A 148 -12.94 5.33 4.02
CA SER A 148 -13.07 6.21 2.85
C SER A 148 -11.71 6.44 2.21
N ASN A 149 -11.68 6.91 0.96
CA ASN A 149 -10.41 7.25 0.29
C ASN A 149 -9.76 8.46 0.96
N LEU A 150 -8.48 8.36 1.29
CA LEU A 150 -7.69 9.44 1.88
C LEU A 150 -7.37 10.51 0.84
N ILE A 151 -7.49 11.79 1.23
CA ILE A 151 -6.86 12.94 0.57
C ILE A 151 -5.81 13.47 1.54
N GLY A 152 -4.55 13.37 1.14
CA GLY A 152 -3.40 13.62 1.99
C GLY A 152 -2.14 12.92 1.48
N HIS A 153 -1.02 13.22 2.13
CA HIS A 153 0.27 12.61 1.87
C HIS A 153 0.69 11.78 3.07
N TYR A 154 0.76 10.47 2.88
CA TYR A 154 1.36 9.55 3.83
C TYR A 154 2.87 9.50 3.63
N GLU A 155 3.65 9.62 4.70
CA GLU A 155 5.08 9.34 4.69
C GLU A 155 5.45 8.38 5.81
N GLY A 156 6.39 7.48 5.54
CA GLY A 156 6.82 6.51 6.53
C GLY A 156 8.26 6.05 6.35
N TYR A 157 8.87 5.69 7.47
CA TYR A 157 10.16 5.03 7.53
C TYR A 157 10.04 3.78 8.41
N LYS A 158 10.43 2.62 7.86
CA LYS A 158 10.37 1.30 8.52
C LYS A 158 8.98 0.97 9.07
N THR A 159 7.92 1.37 8.37
CA THR A 159 6.55 1.19 8.83
C THR A 159 6.08 -0.25 8.59
N GLY A 160 5.15 -0.70 9.44
CA GLY A 160 4.42 -1.96 9.29
C GLY A 160 3.00 -1.80 9.84
N HIS A 161 2.17 -2.84 9.73
CA HIS A 161 0.74 -2.76 10.05
C HIS A 161 0.44 -2.18 11.44
N LEU A 162 1.20 -2.54 12.47
CA LEU A 162 1.02 -2.00 13.82
C LEU A 162 1.22 -0.48 13.88
N LEU A 163 2.26 0.03 13.22
CA LEU A 163 2.57 1.46 13.21
C LEU A 163 1.53 2.23 12.38
N ASN A 164 1.06 1.64 11.28
CA ASN A 164 -0.02 2.18 10.46
C ASN A 164 -1.31 2.28 11.29
N ASP A 165 -1.70 1.23 12.00
CA ASP A 165 -2.86 1.21 12.90
C ASP A 165 -2.77 2.25 14.03
N GLN A 166 -1.59 2.41 14.63
CA GLN A 166 -1.32 3.45 15.63
C GLN A 166 -1.50 4.85 15.04
N LEU A 167 -1.06 5.08 13.80
CA LEU A 167 -1.29 6.35 13.11
C LEU A 167 -2.78 6.59 12.85
N LEU A 168 -3.52 5.58 12.39
CA LEU A 168 -4.96 5.69 12.18
C LEU A 168 -5.69 6.04 13.48
N SER A 169 -5.34 5.36 14.57
CA SER A 169 -5.88 5.65 15.90
C SER A 169 -5.59 7.09 16.31
N ALA A 170 -4.34 7.56 16.14
CA ALA A 170 -3.95 8.93 16.46
C ALA A 170 -4.68 9.99 15.62
N ILE A 171 -4.99 9.70 14.35
CA ILE A 171 -5.82 10.55 13.49
C ILE A 171 -7.25 10.63 14.04
N LEU A 172 -7.86 9.49 14.36
CA LEU A 172 -9.24 9.43 14.84
C LEU A 172 -9.43 10.08 16.22
N GLU A 173 -8.41 10.03 17.08
CA GLU A 173 -8.40 10.72 18.38
C GLU A 173 -8.32 12.25 18.26
N ARG A 174 -8.03 12.79 17.07
CA ARG A 174 -7.89 14.23 16.80
C ARG A 174 -8.86 14.69 15.71
N PRO A 175 -10.17 14.72 15.98
CA PRO A 175 -11.20 15.00 14.96
C PRO A 175 -11.06 16.36 14.27
N ASP A 176 -10.41 17.34 14.90
CA ASP A 176 -10.19 18.68 14.30
C ASP A 176 -9.15 18.66 13.16
N THR A 177 -8.35 17.61 13.07
CA THR A 177 -7.25 17.47 12.10
C THR A 177 -7.68 16.84 10.77
N TRP A 178 -8.96 16.49 10.62
CA TRP A 178 -9.49 15.90 9.40
C TRP A 178 -10.96 16.30 9.13
N SER A 179 -11.48 15.91 7.97
CA SER A 179 -12.90 16.03 7.61
C SER A 179 -13.34 14.89 6.71
N ILE A 180 -14.65 14.64 6.70
CA ILE A 180 -15.29 13.92 5.59
C ILE A 180 -15.81 14.94 4.59
N GLU A 181 -15.37 14.82 3.34
CA GLU A 181 -15.76 15.72 2.26
C GLU A 181 -16.29 14.95 1.05
N THR A 182 -17.05 15.65 0.22
CA THR A 182 -17.57 15.14 -1.04
C THR A 182 -17.28 16.14 -2.13
N PHE A 183 -16.87 15.65 -3.30
CA PHE A 183 -16.51 16.51 -4.43
C PHE A 183 -17.44 16.20 -5.61
N LYS A 184 -17.75 17.24 -6.40
CA LYS A 184 -18.25 17.00 -7.77
C LYS A 184 -17.10 16.39 -8.57
N SER A 185 -17.40 15.48 -9.50
CA SER A 185 -16.38 14.73 -10.25
C SER A 185 -15.28 15.64 -10.84
N LYS A 186 -15.65 16.77 -11.44
CA LYS A 186 -14.72 17.74 -12.04
C LYS A 186 -13.81 18.48 -11.05
N ASP A 187 -14.19 18.53 -9.78
CA ASP A 187 -13.51 19.28 -8.72
C ASP A 187 -12.77 18.34 -7.75
N SER A 188 -12.77 17.01 -8.02
CA SER A 188 -12.12 16.04 -7.14
C SER A 188 -10.59 16.08 -7.32
N PRO A 189 -9.81 16.15 -6.23
CA PRO A 189 -8.35 16.09 -6.30
C PRO A 189 -7.84 14.68 -6.64
N ILE A 190 -8.72 13.68 -6.66
CA ILE A 190 -8.42 12.31 -7.06
C ILE A 190 -9.32 11.96 -8.23
N GLN A 191 -8.71 11.71 -9.39
CA GLN A 191 -9.43 11.24 -10.56
C GLN A 191 -9.47 9.71 -10.53
N PHE A 192 -10.68 9.15 -10.45
CA PHE A 192 -10.90 7.73 -10.65
C PHE A 192 -10.98 7.51 -12.16
N TYR A 193 -9.83 7.29 -12.82
CA TYR A 193 -9.76 7.09 -14.26
C TYR A 193 -10.65 5.92 -14.68
N SER A 194 -11.73 6.15 -15.43
CA SER A 194 -12.55 5.07 -16.00
C SER A 194 -11.79 4.24 -17.04
N GLU A 195 -10.78 4.82 -17.72
CA GLU A 195 -10.01 4.15 -18.77
C GLU A 195 -9.14 3.00 -18.24
N ASP A 196 -8.62 3.08 -17.00
CA ASP A 196 -7.93 1.96 -16.36
C ASP A 196 -8.89 0.79 -16.04
N TRP A 197 -10.21 1.04 -16.04
CA TRP A 197 -11.29 0.05 -15.83
C TRP A 197 -11.97 -0.38 -17.12
N GLN A 198 -11.69 0.27 -18.25
CA GLN A 198 -12.24 -0.06 -19.57
C GLN A 198 -11.24 -0.81 -20.47
N ASN A 199 -9.98 -0.92 -20.06
CA ASN A 199 -9.01 -1.73 -20.79
C ASN A 199 -9.27 -3.22 -20.54
N SER A 200 -9.73 -3.91 -21.58
CA SER A 200 -9.47 -5.35 -21.73
C SER A 200 -7.99 -5.59 -21.49
N LEU A 201 -7.66 -6.40 -20.47
CA LEU A 201 -6.33 -7.00 -20.34
C LEU A 201 -5.92 -7.71 -21.63
#